data_AF-A1R8Y5-F1
#
_entry.id   AF-A1R8Y5-F1
#
_cell.length_a   1.000
_cell.length_b   1.000
_cell.length_c   1.000
_cell.angle_alpha   90.00
_cell.angle_beta   90.00
_cell.angle_gamma   90.00
#
_symmetry.space_group_name_H-M   'P 1'
#
loop_
_entity.id
_entity.type
_entity.pdbx_description
1 polymer ?
#
loop_
_entity_poly.entity_id
_entity_poly.type
_entity_poly.pdbx_seq_one_letter_code
_entity_poly.pdbx_strand_id
1 'polypeptide(L)'
;MDVFDEEHLERMSNGRWHPGGAQTWAQQLLKYPRTVENIPTWMWDIFRAEGVTPPVYNPAFDSVDWKNRRRPVTERGTDLSVEPTIIDPSKEPGFWTNLSKKLFGS
;
A
#
# COMPACT_ATOMS: atom_id res chain seq x y z
N MET A 1 -8.71 15.18 6.17
CA MET A 1 -8.64 13.85 6.83
C MET A 1 -7.42 13.20 6.20
N ASP A 2 -6.24 13.64 6.66
CA ASP A 2 -4.96 13.57 5.94
C ASP A 2 -4.02 12.50 6.52
N VAL A 3 -4.59 11.52 7.22
CA VAL A 3 -3.85 10.58 8.07
C VAL A 3 -2.87 9.71 7.27
N PHE A 4 -3.19 9.43 5.99
CA PHE A 4 -2.38 8.58 5.09
C PHE A 4 -1.68 9.35 3.97
N ASP A 5 -1.86 10.68 3.93
CA ASP A 5 -1.24 11.57 2.95
C ASP A 5 0.04 12.22 3.53
N GLU A 6 0.15 12.29 4.87
CA GLU A 6 1.39 12.66 5.54
C GLU A 6 2.44 11.54 5.50
N GLU A 7 3.71 11.94 5.29
CA GLU A 7 4.85 11.04 5.16
C GLU A 7 5.21 10.36 6.51
N HIS A 8 4.38 9.42 6.98
CA HIS A 8 4.58 8.65 8.21
C HIS A 8 5.57 7.48 8.06
N LEU A 9 6.38 7.46 7.01
CA LEU A 9 7.44 6.46 6.92
C LEU A 9 8.59 6.94 7.80
N GLU A 10 8.80 6.26 8.92
CA GLU A 10 9.93 6.53 9.81
C GLU A 10 11.23 6.48 8.99
N ARG A 11 11.87 7.64 8.83
CA ARG A 11 13.22 7.70 8.28
C ARG A 11 14.19 7.12 9.28
N MET A 12 15.31 6.57 8.81
CA MET A 12 16.40 6.22 9.71
C MET A 12 16.87 7.47 10.46
N SER A 13 17.52 7.27 11.60
CA SER A 13 18.12 8.35 12.40
C SER A 13 19.10 9.25 11.62
N ASN A 14 19.59 8.80 10.46
CA ASN A 14 20.45 9.55 9.54
C ASN A 14 19.70 10.26 8.40
N GLY A 15 18.36 10.31 8.45
CA GLY A 15 17.51 10.94 7.43
C GLY A 15 17.42 10.19 6.11
N ARG A 16 18.10 9.04 5.97
CA ARG A 16 17.98 8.17 4.79
C ARG A 16 16.82 7.21 4.96
N TRP A 17 16.32 6.73 3.82
CA TRP A 17 15.36 5.63 3.79
C TRP A 17 16.03 4.33 4.26
N HIS A 18 15.31 3.53 5.05
CA HIS A 18 15.79 2.21 5.45
C HIS A 18 16.21 1.41 4.21
N PRO A 19 17.39 0.76 4.19
CA PRO A 19 17.77 -0.14 3.11
C PRO A 19 16.88 -1.39 3.20
N GLY A 20 15.70 -1.31 2.59
CA GLY A 20 14.72 -2.38 2.54
C GLY A 20 14.44 -2.77 1.09
N GLY A 21 14.42 -4.07 0.81
CA GLY A 21 13.86 -4.60 -0.44
C GLY A 21 12.33 -4.46 -0.48
N ALA A 22 11.72 -4.81 -1.59
CA ALA A 22 10.28 -4.67 -1.82
C ALA A 22 9.43 -5.27 -0.70
N GLN A 23 9.81 -6.43 -0.16
CA GLN A 23 9.06 -7.06 0.94
C GLN A 23 9.07 -6.24 2.23
N THR A 24 10.16 -5.52 2.52
CA THR A 24 10.25 -4.64 3.70
C THR A 24 9.32 -3.44 3.55
N TRP A 25 9.33 -2.80 2.38
CA TRP A 25 8.43 -1.69 2.09
C TRP A 25 6.97 -2.12 2.03
N ALA A 26 6.68 -3.31 1.50
CA ALA A 26 5.34 -3.88 1.52
C ALA A 26 4.83 -4.08 2.95
N GLN A 27 5.67 -4.52 3.89
CA GLN A 27 5.28 -4.63 5.30
C GLN A 27 5.06 -3.26 5.96
N GLN A 28 5.86 -2.27 5.62
CA GLN A 28 5.66 -0.89 6.10
C GLN A 28 4.33 -0.33 5.59
N LEU A 29 4.04 -0.46 4.29
CA LEU A 29 2.76 -0.06 3.71
C LEU A 29 1.58 -0.91 4.22
N LEU A 30 1.80 -2.15 4.63
CA LEU A 30 0.75 -2.94 5.28
C LEU A 30 0.40 -2.39 6.67
N LYS A 31 1.35 -1.79 7.37
CA LYS A 31 1.12 -1.21 8.71
C LYS A 31 0.57 0.21 8.62
N TYR A 32 1.16 0.99 7.72
CA TYR A 32 0.86 2.40 7.48
C TYR A 32 0.55 2.60 5.98
N PRO A 33 -0.68 2.28 5.55
CA PRO A 33 -1.02 2.23 4.14
C PRO A 33 -1.09 3.64 3.54
N ARG A 34 -0.83 3.72 2.24
CA ARG A 34 -0.87 4.96 1.46
C ARG A 34 -1.71 4.77 0.22
N THR A 35 -2.34 5.84 -0.26
CA THR A 35 -3.01 5.84 -1.56
C THR A 35 -2.00 5.58 -2.68
N VAL A 36 -2.49 5.14 -3.85
CA VAL A 36 -1.64 4.89 -5.03
C VAL A 36 -0.81 6.13 -5.39
N GLU A 37 -1.42 7.30 -5.24
CA GLU A 37 -0.89 8.61 -5.59
C GLU A 37 0.23 9.05 -4.62
N ASN A 38 0.17 8.62 -3.36
CA ASN A 38 1.10 9.04 -2.31
C ASN A 38 2.24 8.04 -2.04
N ILE A 39 2.29 6.94 -2.78
CA ILE A 39 3.47 6.06 -2.84
C ILE A 39 4.52 6.73 -3.75
N PRO A 40 5.73 7.03 -3.26
CA PRO A 40 6.74 7.74 -4.03
C PRO A 40 7.29 6.88 -5.18
N THR A 41 7.70 7.53 -6.27
CA THR A 41 8.17 6.86 -7.51
C THR A 41 9.31 5.87 -7.25
N TRP A 42 10.29 6.21 -6.42
CA TRP A 42 11.42 5.32 -6.11
C TRP A 42 10.97 4.01 -5.45
N MET A 43 9.88 4.03 -4.68
CA MET A 43 9.35 2.84 -4.02
C MET A 43 8.60 1.98 -5.04
N TRP A 44 7.87 2.60 -5.98
CA TRP A 44 7.30 1.90 -7.13
C TRP A 44 8.37 1.21 -7.98
N ASP A 45 9.52 1.86 -8.20
CA ASP A 45 10.62 1.26 -8.97
C ASP A 45 11.16 -0.01 -8.26
N ILE A 46 11.27 0.00 -6.93
CA ILE A 46 11.63 -1.19 -6.13
C ILE A 46 10.58 -2.30 -6.29
N PHE A 47 9.29 -1.98 -6.12
CA PHE A 47 8.20 -2.95 -6.26
C PHE A 47 8.16 -3.57 -7.66
N ARG A 48 8.36 -2.76 -8.70
CA ARG A 48 8.41 -3.22 -10.10
C ARG A 48 9.62 -4.10 -10.36
N ALA A 49 10.80 -3.71 -9.88
CA ALA A 49 12.03 -4.50 -10.06
C ALA A 49 11.95 -5.89 -9.41
N GLU A 50 11.26 -6.00 -8.27
CA GLU A 50 11.12 -7.25 -7.52
C GLU A 50 9.78 -7.99 -7.79
N GLY A 51 8.92 -7.47 -8.67
CA GLY A 51 7.64 -8.10 -9.00
C GLY A 51 6.65 -8.20 -7.84
N VAL A 52 6.71 -7.27 -6.88
CA VAL A 52 5.87 -7.26 -5.68
C VAL A 52 4.73 -6.27 -5.85
N THR A 53 3.49 -6.73 -5.65
CA THR A 53 2.33 -5.83 -5.49
C THR A 53 2.30 -5.30 -4.07
N PRO A 54 2.49 -3.98 -3.85
CA PRO A 54 2.44 -3.42 -2.52
C PRO A 54 1.00 -3.37 -1.98
N PRO A 55 0.83 -3.35 -0.65
CA PRO A 55 -0.42 -2.95 -0.03
C PRO A 55 -0.68 -1.46 -0.24
N VAL A 56 -1.93 -1.13 -0.53
CA VAL A 56 -2.35 0.23 -0.88
C VAL A 56 -3.65 0.57 -0.16
N TYR A 57 -3.71 1.78 0.38
CA TYR A 57 -4.94 2.33 0.96
C TYR A 57 -5.98 2.58 -0.13
N ASN A 58 -7.18 2.07 0.08
CA ASN A 58 -8.35 2.24 -0.77
C ASN A 58 -9.40 3.09 -0.02
N PRO A 59 -9.49 4.40 -0.32
CA PRO A 59 -10.41 5.30 0.38
C PRO A 59 -11.88 4.94 0.19
N ALA A 60 -12.24 4.22 -0.88
CA ALA A 60 -13.63 3.84 -1.15
C ALA A 60 -14.17 2.80 -0.15
N PHE A 61 -13.27 2.05 0.51
CA PHE A 61 -13.62 0.99 1.46
C PHE A 61 -12.97 1.15 2.83
N ASP A 62 -12.28 2.27 3.06
CA ASP A 62 -11.50 2.55 4.27
C ASP A 62 -10.61 1.36 4.67
N SER A 63 -9.85 0.87 3.69
CA SER A 63 -9.15 -0.39 3.78
C SER A 63 -7.78 -0.37 3.13
N VAL A 64 -6.91 -1.30 3.53
CA VAL A 64 -5.70 -1.62 2.76
C VAL A 64 -5.95 -2.87 1.92
N ASP A 65 -5.61 -2.78 0.64
CA ASP A 65 -5.84 -3.80 -0.36
C ASP A 65 -4.51 -4.32 -0.91
N TRP A 66 -4.34 -5.64 -0.96
CA TRP A 66 -3.14 -6.29 -1.51
C TRP A 66 -3.43 -7.74 -1.88
N LYS A 67 -2.88 -8.24 -3.00
CA LYS A 67 -2.98 -9.67 -3.39
C LYS A 67 -4.40 -10.27 -3.23
N ASN A 68 -5.44 -9.58 -3.71
CA ASN A 68 -6.86 -9.94 -3.55
C ASN A 68 -7.31 -10.09 -2.10
N ARG A 69 -6.70 -9.36 -1.18
CA ARG A 69 -7.04 -9.32 0.25
C ARG A 69 -7.28 -7.88 0.67
N ARG A 70 -8.21 -7.72 1.61
CA ARG A 70 -8.58 -6.45 2.23
C ARG A 70 -8.45 -6.55 3.74
N ARG A 71 -7.96 -5.49 4.39
CA ARG A 71 -8.16 -5.29 5.83
C ARG A 71 -8.63 -3.87 6.11
N PRO A 72 -9.51 -3.68 7.10
CA PRO A 72 -9.95 -2.35 7.48
C PRO A 72 -8.77 -1.54 8.04
N VAL A 73 -8.90 -0.23 7.93
CA VAL A 73 -7.95 0.73 8.49
C VAL A 73 -8.57 1.40 9.71
N THR A 74 -7.72 1.84 10.63
CA THR A 74 -8.08 2.60 11.82
C THR A 74 -7.28 3.91 11.82
N GLU A 75 -7.56 4.79 12.78
CA GLU A 75 -6.77 6.01 13.01
C GLU A 75 -5.27 5.75 13.22
N ARG A 76 -4.87 4.51 13.56
CA ARG A 76 -3.47 4.11 13.83
C ARG A 76 -2.81 3.36 12.68
N GLY A 77 -3.49 3.23 11.54
CA GLY A 77 -3.09 2.38 10.42
C GLY A 77 -3.94 1.12 10.31
N THR A 78 -3.45 0.13 9.57
CA THR A 78 -4.21 -1.09 9.29
C THR A 78 -4.55 -1.86 10.56
N ASP A 79 -5.80 -2.32 10.66
CA ASP A 79 -6.21 -3.20 11.74
C ASP A 79 -5.60 -4.60 11.54
N LEU A 80 -4.52 -4.87 12.27
CA LEU A 80 -3.85 -6.17 12.20
C LEU A 80 -4.56 -7.27 13.00
N SER A 81 -5.51 -6.90 13.87
CA SER A 81 -6.29 -7.85 14.68
C SER A 81 -7.40 -8.54 13.88
N VAL A 82 -7.83 -7.93 12.77
CA VAL A 82 -8.87 -8.45 11.89
C VAL A 82 -8.26 -9.34 10.81
N GLU A 83 -8.89 -10.48 10.54
CA GLU A 83 -8.50 -11.36 9.45
C GLU A 83 -8.75 -10.71 8.08
N PRO A 84 -7.87 -10.93 7.09
CA PRO A 84 -8.03 -10.34 5.78
C PRO A 84 -9.21 -10.98 5.04
N THR A 85 -10.09 -10.16 4.50
CA THR A 85 -11.19 -10.63 3.65
C THR A 85 -10.68 -10.81 2.22
N ILE A 86 -11.12 -11.87 1.52
CA ILE A 86 -10.78 -12.06 0.10
C ILE A 86 -11.66 -11.14 -0.75
N ILE A 87 -11.00 -10.37 -1.60
CA ILE A 87 -11.65 -9.46 -2.54
C ILE A 87 -12.08 -10.25 -3.77
N ASP A 88 -13.33 -10.04 -4.19
CA ASP A 88 -13.87 -10.53 -5.45
C ASP A 88 -13.68 -9.44 -6.52
N PRO A 89 -12.71 -9.59 -7.44
CA PRO A 89 -12.37 -8.52 -8.40
C PRO A 89 -13.54 -8.16 -9.33
N SER A 90 -14.51 -9.06 -9.51
CA SER A 90 -15.70 -8.83 -10.34
C SER A 90 -16.67 -7.81 -9.73
N LYS A 91 -16.50 -7.50 -8.43
CA LYS A 91 -17.36 -6.60 -7.65
C LYS A 91 -16.68 -5.29 -7.27
N GLU A 92 -15.44 -5.09 -7.69
CA GLU A 92 -14.63 -3.94 -7.27
C GLU A 92 -14.68 -2.79 -8.28
N PRO A 93 -14.95 -1.55 -7.83
CA PRO A 93 -15.00 -0.37 -8.68
C PRO A 93 -13.58 0.08 -9.04
N GLY A 94 -12.99 -0.44 -10.12
CA GLY A 94 -11.85 0.14 -10.86
C GLY A 94 -10.50 0.31 -10.15
N PHE A 95 -10.42 0.10 -8.84
CA PHE A 95 -9.20 0.29 -8.03
C PHE A 95 -8.04 -0.59 -8.52
N TRP A 96 -8.32 -1.87 -8.76
CA TRP A 96 -7.33 -2.83 -9.28
C TRP A 96 -6.80 -2.46 -10.67
N THR A 97 -7.62 -1.79 -11.48
CA THR A 97 -7.22 -1.30 -12.81
C THR A 97 -6.22 -0.15 -12.71
N ASN A 98 -6.36 0.75 -11.73
CA ASN A 98 -5.40 1.83 -11.51
C ASN A 98 -4.08 1.32 -10.92
N LEU A 99 -4.17 0.38 -9.98
CA LEU A 99 -3.00 -0.26 -9.40
C LEU A 99 -2.21 -1.07 -10.43
N SER A 100 -2.88 -1.81 -11.31
CA SER A 100 -2.21 -2.59 -12.37
C SER A 100 -1.49 -1.69 -13.38
N LYS A 101 -2.10 -0.56 -13.79
CA LYS A 101 -1.44 0.43 -14.67
C LYS A 101 -0.14 0.97 -14.07
N LYS A 102 -0.13 1.27 -12.77
CA LYS A 102 1.08 1.75 -12.06
C LYS A 102 2.17 0.69 -11.96
N LEU A 103 1.80 -0.58 -11.82
CA LEU A 103 2.73 -1.69 -11.70
C LEU A 103 3.32 -2.15 -13.04
N PHE A 104 2.54 -2.12 -14.12
CA PHE A 104 2.95 -2.75 -15.38
C PHE A 104 3.16 -1.78 -16.53
N GLY A 105 2.76 -0.51 -16.37
CA GLY A 105 2.77 0.47 -17.46
C GLY A 105 1.75 0.08 -18.53
N SER A 106 0.82 0.98 -18.83
CA SER A 106 0.12 0.98 -20.12
C SER A 106 0.61 2.16 -20.92
#